data_AF-A0AAD9TE20-F1
#
_entry.id   AF-A0AAD9TE20-F1
#
_cell.length_a   1.000
_cell.length_b   1.000
_cell.length_c   1.000
_cell.angle_alpha   90.00
_cell.angle_beta   90.00
_cell.angle_gamma   90.00
#
_symmetry.space_group_name_H-M   'P 1'
#
loop_
_entity.id
_entity.type
_entity.pdbx_description
1 polymer ?
#
loop_
_entity_poly.entity_id
_entity_poly.type
_entity_poly.pdbx_seq_one_letter_code
_entity_poly.pdbx_strand_id
1 'polypeptide(L)'
;TGQLINYEKSSLCVSRVASITEGDRLVHLLSVRRVQWHDKYLGLPSFSSRNKLQLFRDLKERIWRKICGWRGKLLSTGGKEILIKVVIQSIPTYSMGLFQLPISLLNDLHRMFNRFLWGSTETNLKLHWASGKAL
;
A
#
# COMPACT_ATOMS: atom_id res chain seq x y z
N THR A 1 -27.51 14.57 -18.77
CA THR A 1 -26.31 13.74 -18.96
C THR A 1 -26.76 12.30 -19.12
N GLY A 2 -26.72 11.71 -20.31
CA GLY A 2 -27.25 10.34 -20.58
C GLY A 2 -26.40 9.21 -20.00
N GLN A 3 -25.91 9.35 -18.77
CA GLN A 3 -25.07 8.35 -18.11
C GLN A 3 -25.94 7.27 -17.45
N LEU A 4 -25.53 6.01 -17.60
CA LEU A 4 -26.17 4.85 -16.99
C LEU A 4 -25.38 4.41 -15.75
N ILE A 5 -26.11 3.99 -14.71
CA ILE A 5 -25.53 3.48 -13.46
C ILE A 5 -25.12 2.03 -13.66
N ASN A 6 -23.91 1.69 -13.22
CA ASN A 6 -23.47 0.29 -13.18
C ASN A 6 -23.86 -0.33 -11.83
N TYR A 7 -24.99 -1.03 -11.79
CA TYR A 7 -25.52 -1.67 -10.59
C TYR A 7 -24.65 -2.80 -10.04
N GLU A 8 -23.77 -3.41 -10.84
CA GLU A 8 -22.82 -4.42 -10.36
C GLU A 8 -21.69 -3.80 -9.52
N LYS A 9 -21.30 -2.57 -9.85
CA LYS A 9 -20.25 -1.82 -9.13
C LYS A 9 -20.83 -0.92 -8.03
N SER A 10 -22.12 -0.62 -8.11
CA SER A 10 -22.81 0.20 -7.11
C SER A 10 -23.26 -0.63 -5.93
N SER A 11 -22.96 -0.15 -4.73
CA SER A 11 -23.39 -0.78 -3.49
C SER A 11 -23.70 0.28 -2.44
N LEU A 12 -24.49 -0.10 -1.44
CA LEU A 12 -24.90 0.76 -0.34
C LEU A 12 -24.30 0.26 0.96
N CYS A 13 -23.58 1.13 1.67
CA CYS A 13 -23.14 0.92 3.04
C CYS A 13 -23.96 1.80 3.98
N VAL A 14 -24.64 1.18 4.93
CA VAL A 14 -25.49 1.88 5.91
C VAL A 14 -24.71 2.06 7.21
N SER A 15 -24.78 3.26 7.80
CA SER A 15 -24.15 3.54 9.10
C SER A 15 -24.70 2.60 10.18
N ARG A 16 -23.85 2.21 11.15
CA ARG A 16 -24.26 1.36 12.29
C ARG A 16 -25.34 1.99 13.17
N VAL A 17 -25.47 3.32 13.11
CA VAL A 17 -26.45 4.09 13.90
C VAL A 17 -27.81 4.16 13.22
N ALA A 18 -27.87 3.93 11.90
CA ALA A 18 -29.13 3.97 11.18
C ALA A 18 -29.98 2.72 11.46
N SER A 19 -31.30 2.90 11.50
CA SER A 19 -32.24 1.80 11.66
C SER A 19 -32.15 0.83 10.47
N ILE A 20 -32.30 -0.46 10.76
CA ILE A 20 -32.24 -1.52 9.75
C ILE A 20 -33.32 -1.30 8.69
N THR A 21 -34.51 -0.85 9.12
CA THR A 21 -35.66 -0.54 8.27
C THR A 21 -35.38 0.56 7.24
N GLU A 22 -34.72 1.65 7.62
CA GLU A 22 -34.34 2.71 6.66
C GLU A 22 -33.25 2.23 5.70
N GLY A 23 -32.32 1.40 6.20
CA GLY A 23 -31.31 0.77 5.35
C GLY A 23 -31.91 -0.12 4.26
N ASP A 24 -32.86 -0.99 4.61
CA ASP A 24 -33.50 -1.89 3.65
C ASP A 24 -34.43 -1.15 2.68
N ARG A 25 -35.08 -0.07 3.15
CA ARG A 25 -35.84 0.83 2.28
C ARG A 25 -34.96 1.46 1.20
N LEU A 26 -33.77 1.95 1.56
CA LEU A 26 -32.83 2.54 0.60
C LEU A 26 -32.27 1.52 -0.38
N VAL A 27 -31.97 0.30 0.09
CA VAL A 27 -31.53 -0.81 -0.76
C VAL A 27 -32.59 -1.14 -1.81
N HIS A 28 -33.86 -1.21 -1.40
CA HIS A 28 -34.97 -1.49 -2.31
C HIS A 28 -35.21 -0.33 -3.28
N LEU A 29 -35.17 0.91 -2.80
CA LEU A 29 -35.36 2.11 -3.62
C LEU A 29 -34.29 2.23 -4.71
N LEU A 30 -33.02 1.98 -4.34
CA LEU A 30 -31.88 2.17 -5.23
C LEU A 30 -31.54 0.92 -6.04
N SER A 31 -32.15 -0.23 -5.74
CA SER A 31 -31.88 -1.52 -6.40
C SER A 31 -30.39 -1.89 -6.42
N VAL A 32 -29.66 -1.55 -5.35
CA VAL A 32 -28.22 -1.81 -5.20
C VAL A 32 -27.97 -2.80 -4.07
N ARG A 33 -26.88 -3.55 -4.17
CA ARG A 33 -26.49 -4.51 -3.12
C ARG A 33 -26.14 -3.80 -1.81
N ARG A 34 -26.67 -4.29 -0.69
CA ARG A 34 -26.21 -3.90 0.65
C ARG A 34 -24.87 -4.53 0.96
N VAL A 35 -23.89 -3.72 1.34
CA VAL A 35 -22.58 -4.16 1.83
C VAL A 35 -22.37 -3.66 3.25
N GLN A 36 -21.73 -4.45 4.09
CA GLN A 36 -21.39 -4.02 5.45
C GLN A 36 -20.29 -2.94 5.43
N TRP A 37 -19.35 -3.07 4.49
CA TRP A 37 -18.25 -2.14 4.26
C TRP A 37 -17.90 -2.18 2.78
N HIS A 38 -17.46 -1.06 2.22
CA HIS A 38 -16.86 -1.09 0.88
C HIS A 38 -15.43 -1.64 1.00
N ASP A 39 -15.13 -2.69 0.24
CA ASP A 39 -13.85 -3.39 0.32
C ASP A 39 -12.67 -2.47 0.01
N LYS A 40 -12.70 -1.78 -1.15
CA LYS A 40 -11.64 -0.87 -1.59
C LYS A 40 -12.21 0.25 -2.47
N TYR A 41 -11.79 1.47 -2.18
CA TYR A 41 -11.95 2.62 -3.06
C TYR A 41 -10.57 3.09 -3.49
N LEU A 42 -10.33 3.22 -4.80
CA LEU A 42 -9.03 3.59 -5.37
C LEU A 42 -7.85 2.73 -4.86
N GLY A 43 -8.11 1.45 -4.58
CA GLY A 43 -7.08 0.50 -4.12
C GLY A 43 -6.72 0.57 -2.64
N LEU A 44 -7.44 1.39 -1.85
CA LEU A 44 -7.33 1.52 -0.41
C LEU A 44 -8.66 1.19 0.28
N PRO A 45 -8.68 0.64 1.50
CA PRO A 45 -9.92 0.32 2.19
C PRO A 45 -10.73 1.60 2.48
N SER A 46 -12.02 1.55 2.17
CA SER A 46 -12.86 2.76 2.08
C SER A 46 -13.20 3.39 3.43
N PHE A 47 -13.31 2.64 4.53
CA PHE A 47 -13.52 3.19 5.87
C PHE A 47 -13.42 2.09 6.94
N SER A 48 -12.49 2.19 7.90
CA SER A 48 -12.54 1.54 9.24
C SER A 48 -11.20 1.67 9.98
N SER A 49 -11.24 1.98 11.28
CA SER A 49 -10.08 1.98 12.18
C SER A 49 -9.43 0.60 12.31
N ARG A 50 -10.22 -0.49 12.24
CA ARG A 50 -9.71 -1.88 12.25
C ARG A 50 -8.97 -2.24 10.96
N ASN A 51 -9.33 -1.59 9.84
CA ASN A 51 -8.72 -1.83 8.54
C ASN A 51 -7.39 -1.10 8.34
N LYS A 52 -6.97 -0.21 9.26
CA LYS A 52 -5.67 0.48 9.18
C LYS A 52 -4.50 -0.50 9.26
N LEU A 53 -4.55 -1.48 10.18
CA LEU A 53 -3.52 -2.51 10.28
C LEU A 53 -3.46 -3.39 9.03
N GLN A 54 -4.63 -3.74 8.48
CA GLN A 54 -4.72 -4.50 7.23
C GLN A 54 -4.15 -3.68 6.06
N LEU A 55 -4.47 -2.38 5.98
CA LEU A 55 -3.91 -1.46 5.00
C LEU A 55 -2.38 -1.42 5.07
N PHE A 56 -1.83 -1.27 6.27
CA PHE A 56 -0.37 -1.21 6.47
C PHE A 56 0.30 -2.54 6.10
N ARG A 57 -0.33 -3.68 6.41
CA ARG A 57 0.13 -5.00 5.94
C ARG A 57 0.10 -5.10 4.43
N ASP A 58 -1.02 -4.75 3.80
CA ASP A 58 -1.17 -4.76 2.34
C ASP A 58 -0.17 -3.83 1.66
N LEU A 59 0.13 -2.67 2.25
CA LEU A 59 1.13 -1.71 1.78
C LEU A 59 2.53 -2.33 1.81
N LYS A 60 2.91 -2.90 2.96
CA LYS A 60 4.20 -3.59 3.15
C LYS A 60 4.36 -4.74 2.17
N GLU A 61 3.31 -5.53 1.98
CA GLU A 61 3.30 -6.69 1.06
C GLU A 61 3.42 -6.27 -0.41
N ARG A 62 2.73 -5.19 -0.82
CA ARG A 62 2.87 -4.63 -2.19
C ARG A 62 4.30 -4.20 -2.47
N ILE A 63 4.92 -3.49 -1.52
CA ILE A 63 6.31 -3.04 -1.63
C ILE A 63 7.27 -4.23 -1.65
N TRP A 64 7.06 -5.21 -0.77
CA TRP A 64 7.87 -6.43 -0.71
C TRP A 64 7.86 -7.20 -2.03
N ARG A 65 6.68 -7.43 -2.62
CA ARG A 65 6.56 -8.11 -3.92
C ARG A 65 7.30 -7.40 -5.05
N LYS A 66 7.31 -6.06 -5.07
CA LYS A 66 8.10 -5.28 -6.04
C LYS A 66 9.60 -5.49 -5.84
N ILE A 67 10.07 -5.41 -4.60
CA ILE A 67 11.48 -5.66 -4.24
C ILE A 67 11.90 -7.07 -4.66
N CYS A 68 11.12 -8.09 -4.31
CA CYS A 68 11.40 -9.48 -4.69
C CYS A 68 11.45 -9.66 -6.21
N GLY A 69 10.51 -9.06 -6.95
CA GLY A 69 10.50 -9.12 -8.41
C GLY A 69 11.68 -8.42 -9.09
N TRP A 70 12.34 -7.47 -8.41
CA TRP A 70 13.54 -6.80 -8.91
C TRP A 70 14.83 -7.44 -8.44
N ARG A 71 14.82 -8.17 -7.31
CA ARG A 71 15.99 -8.87 -6.80
C ARG A 71 16.50 -9.95 -7.77
N GLY A 72 15.62 -10.52 -8.58
CA GLY A 72 15.99 -11.45 -9.65
C GLY A 72 16.56 -10.78 -10.91
N LYS A 73 16.63 -9.44 -10.96
CA LYS A 73 17.19 -8.69 -12.09
C LYS A 73 18.58 -8.16 -11.75
N LEU A 74 19.51 -8.25 -12.69
CA LEU A 74 20.84 -7.64 -12.58
C LEU A 74 20.73 -6.12 -12.73
N LEU A 75 20.54 -5.43 -11.61
CA LEU A 75 20.41 -3.97 -11.55
C LEU A 75 21.68 -3.35 -10.98
N SER A 76 22.16 -2.28 -11.63
CA SER A 76 23.22 -1.44 -11.07
C SER A 76 22.74 -0.75 -9.78
N THR A 77 23.67 -0.32 -8.94
CA THR A 77 23.35 0.42 -7.69
C THR A 77 22.50 1.66 -7.98
N GLY A 78 22.83 2.42 -9.02
CA GLY A 78 22.03 3.57 -9.47
C GLY A 78 20.64 3.17 -9.97
N GLY A 79 20.52 2.04 -10.68
CA GLY A 79 19.22 1.51 -11.11
C GLY A 79 18.33 1.11 -9.93
N LYS A 80 18.91 0.51 -8.88
CA LYS A 80 18.19 0.19 -7.64
C LYS A 80 17.70 1.45 -6.93
N GLU A 81 18.55 2.48 -6.83
CA GLU A 81 18.19 3.76 -6.22
C GLU A 81 17.02 4.45 -6.95
N ILE A 82 17.08 4.51 -8.28
CA ILE A 82 16.01 5.09 -9.10
C ILE A 82 14.70 4.33 -8.90
N LEU A 83 14.72 2.99 -8.89
CA LEU A 83 13.52 2.19 -8.65
C LEU A 83 12.91 2.44 -7.26
N ILE A 84 13.75 2.60 -6.23
CA ILE A 84 13.28 2.97 -4.89
C ILE A 84 12.58 4.33 -4.95
N LYS A 85 13.24 5.34 -5.52
CA LYS A 85 12.72 6.72 -5.55
C LYS A 85 11.45 6.87 -6.38
N VAL A 86 11.41 6.27 -7.56
CA VAL A 86 10.30 6.47 -8.50
C VAL A 86 9.11 5.58 -8.16
N VAL A 87 9.36 4.29 -7.91
CA VAL A 87 8.27 3.30 -7.81
C VAL A 87 7.91 2.96 -6.37
N ILE A 88 8.91 2.77 -5.51
CA ILE A 88 8.62 2.38 -4.12
C ILE A 88 8.13 3.55 -3.30
N GLN A 89 8.71 4.75 -3.43
CA GLN A 89 8.30 5.92 -2.63
C GLN A 89 6.93 6.47 -3.05
N SER A 90 6.49 6.31 -4.30
CA SER A 90 5.16 6.78 -4.74
C SER A 90 4.00 6.05 -4.05
N ILE A 91 4.18 4.77 -3.69
CA ILE A 91 3.18 3.93 -3.02
C ILE A 91 2.81 4.45 -1.59
N PRO A 92 3.76 4.65 -0.66
CA PRO A 92 3.48 5.21 0.65
C PRO A 92 3.08 6.69 0.55
N THR A 93 3.62 7.48 -0.39
CA THR A 93 3.21 8.89 -0.57
C THR A 93 1.72 9.03 -0.83
N TYR A 94 1.15 8.19 -1.72
CA TYR A 94 -0.31 8.18 -1.94
C TYR A 94 -1.09 7.81 -0.67
N SER A 95 -0.58 6.82 0.08
CA SER A 95 -1.23 6.37 1.32
C SER A 95 -1.15 7.41 2.44
N MET A 96 -0.06 8.19 2.52
CA MET A 96 0.16 9.23 3.53
C MET A 96 -0.80 10.41 3.38
N GLY A 97 -1.24 10.74 2.15
CA GLY A 97 -2.24 11.78 1.92
C GLY A 97 -3.63 11.44 2.47
N LEU A 98 -3.90 10.16 2.75
CA LEU A 98 -5.20 9.66 3.21
C LEU A 98 -5.15 9.16 4.67
N PHE A 99 -3.97 8.70 5.12
CA PHE A 99 -3.78 8.13 6.45
C PHE A 99 -2.43 8.51 7.06
N GLN A 100 -2.41 8.78 8.36
CA GLN A 100 -1.16 8.87 9.10
C GLN A 100 -0.52 7.48 9.25
N LEU A 101 0.67 7.29 8.68
CA LEU A 101 1.43 6.05 8.81
C LEU A 101 2.15 6.00 10.17
N PRO A 102 2.13 4.87 10.88
CA PRO A 102 2.87 4.72 12.12
C PRO A 102 4.38 4.69 11.85
N ILE A 103 5.15 5.29 12.75
CA ILE A 103 6.63 5.38 12.65
C ILE A 103 7.27 3.98 12.53
N SER A 104 6.70 2.98 13.21
CA SER A 104 7.16 1.59 13.13
C SER A 104 7.10 1.04 11.70
N LEU A 105 6.05 1.34 10.94
CA LEU A 105 5.91 0.93 9.55
C LEU A 105 6.95 1.62 8.66
N LEU A 106 7.17 2.92 8.86
CA LEU A 106 8.18 3.67 8.11
C LEU A 106 9.59 3.09 8.34
N ASN A 107 9.92 2.76 9.59
CA ASN A 107 11.19 2.12 9.94
C ASN A 107 11.35 0.74 9.28
N ASP A 108 10.29 -0.05 9.26
CA ASP A 108 10.27 -1.34 8.55
C ASP A 108 10.51 -1.17 7.05
N LEU A 109 9.84 -0.19 6.41
CA LEU A 109 10.03 0.11 5.00
C LEU A 109 11.47 0.57 4.71
N HIS A 110 12.03 1.46 5.53
CA HIS A 110 13.43 1.89 5.41
C HIS A 110 14.41 0.71 5.50
N ARG A 111 14.19 -0.22 6.43
CA ARG A 111 14.99 -1.46 6.51
C ARG A 111 14.89 -2.28 5.24
N MET A 112 13.69 -2.42 4.67
CA MET A 112 13.50 -3.13 3.39
C MET A 112 14.25 -2.44 2.24
N PHE A 113 14.23 -1.11 2.17
CA PHE A 113 14.91 -0.35 1.12
C PHE A 113 16.43 -0.47 1.25
N ASN A 114 16.96 -0.31 2.46
CA ASN A 114 18.38 -0.49 2.75
C ASN A 114 18.83 -1.91 2.40
N ARG A 115 18.02 -2.92 2.74
CA ARG A 115 18.32 -4.30 2.37
C ARG A 115 18.25 -4.53 0.86
N PHE A 116 17.39 -3.86 0.11
CA PHE A 116 17.37 -4.00 -1.35
C PHE A 116 18.56 -3.30 -2.01
N LEU A 117 18.92 -2.11 -1.51
CA LEU A 117 20.03 -1.32 -2.02
C LEU A 117 21.38 -1.96 -1.73
N TRP A 118 21.61 -2.35 -0.46
CA TRP A 118 22.87 -2.89 0.05
C TRP A 118 22.91 -4.42 0.15
N GLY A 119 21.78 -5.09 0.00
CA GLY A 119 21.70 -6.55 0.08
C GLY A 119 22.35 -7.19 -1.13
N SER A 120 23.52 -7.76 -0.86
CA SER A 120 24.32 -8.68 -1.66
C SER A 120 23.51 -9.39 -2.75
N THR A 121 23.77 -9.00 -4.00
CA THR A 121 23.93 -9.98 -5.08
C THR A 121 25.03 -10.95 -4.63
N GLU A 122 24.88 -12.24 -4.87
CA GLU A 122 25.65 -13.36 -4.31
C GLU A 122 27.19 -13.32 -4.45
N THR A 123 27.83 -12.26 -4.92
CA THR A 123 29.26 -12.32 -5.25
C THR A 123 30.15 -11.14 -4.86
N ASN A 124 29.69 -10.01 -4.33
CA ASN A 124 30.66 -8.96 -3.98
C ASN A 124 30.31 -8.09 -2.75
N LEU A 125 31.11 -8.36 -1.70
CA LEU A 125 31.75 -7.43 -0.78
C LEU A 125 30.85 -6.44 -0.03
N LYS A 126 30.65 -6.76 1.25
CA LYS A 126 30.52 -5.79 2.33
C LYS A 126 31.67 -4.78 2.18
N LEU A 127 31.39 -3.56 1.73
CA LEU A 127 32.28 -2.42 1.95
C LEU A 127 32.24 -2.11 3.45
N HIS A 128 33.02 -2.87 4.22
CA HIS A 128 33.47 -2.44 5.53
C HIS A 128 34.32 -1.19 5.29
N TRP A 129 33.97 -0.08 5.95
CA TRP A 129 34.84 1.08 6.02
C TRP A 129 36.17 0.64 6.65
N ALA A 130 37.18 0.45 5.82
CA ALA A 130 38.55 0.42 6.28
C ALA A 130 38.94 1.87 6.60
N SER A 131 39.05 2.16 7.88
CA SER A 131 39.69 3.38 8.38
C SER A 131 41.12 3.44 7.85
N GLY A 132 41.38 4.30 6.86
CA GLY A 132 42.73 4.59 6.40
C GLY A 132 43.53 5.26 7.50
N LYS A 133 44.60 4.61 7.94
CA LYS A 133 45.65 5.21 8.76
C LYS A 133 47.00 4.91 8.10
N ALA A 134 47.84 5.95 8.04
CA ALA A 134 49.25 5.99 7.66
C ALA A 134 49.57 5.87 6.16
N LEU A 135 49.86 7.01 5.53
CA LEU A 135 51.22 7.45 5.23
C LEU A 135 51.28 8.98 5.27
#